data_AF-A0A6G4V4S4-F1
#
_entry.id   AF-A0A6G4V4S4-F1
#
_cell.length_a   1.000
_cell.length_b   1.000
_cell.length_c   1.000
_cell.angle_alpha   90.00
_cell.angle_beta   90.00
_cell.angle_gamma   90.00
#
_symmetry.space_group_name_H-M   'P 1'
#
loop_
_entity.id
_entity.type
_entity.pdbx_description
1 polymer ?
#
loop_
_entity_poly.entity_id
_entity_poly.type
_entity_poly.pdbx_seq_one_letter_code
_entity_poly.pdbx_strand_id
1 'polypeptide(L)'
;MQKTPRFILHELVTSNTARGLGDLGQLPLTGKEFLASEPYGSGTAPVITRLPDENSHRRLALAYPAEHTQLDLTLDETGRILHETLTAPNHLVTRTFVYPETDKAGHDH
;
A
#
# COMPACT_ATOMS: atom_id res chain seq x y z
N MET A 1 4.09 8.33 3.62
CA MET A 1 4.48 7.06 4.31
C MET A 1 5.66 7.15 5.28
N GLN A 2 6.83 7.67 4.92
CA GLN A 2 8.00 7.66 5.83
C GLN A 2 7.77 8.31 7.20
N LYS A 3 6.95 9.37 7.24
CA LYS A 3 6.59 10.11 8.47
C LYS A 3 5.36 9.54 9.19
N THR A 4 4.79 8.43 8.72
CA THR A 4 3.60 7.83 9.33
C THR A 4 4.01 7.14 10.64
N PRO A 5 3.52 7.61 11.80
CA PRO A 5 3.96 7.09 13.09
C PRO A 5 3.50 5.65 13.31
N ARG A 6 2.22 5.35 13.07
CA ARG A 6 1.63 4.00 13.13
C ARG A 6 0.42 3.93 12.20
N PHE A 7 0.15 2.74 11.68
CA PHE A 7 -1.07 2.40 10.97
C PHE A 7 -1.36 0.91 11.15
N ILE A 8 -2.57 0.51 10.80
CA ILE A 8 -3.01 -0.88 10.78
C ILE A 8 -3.00 -1.33 9.32
N LEU A 9 -2.22 -2.35 9.02
CA LEU A 9 -2.21 -3.00 7.72
C LEU A 9 -3.19 -4.17 7.76
N HIS A 10 -4.20 -4.13 6.89
CA HIS A 10 -5.03 -5.27 6.56
C HIS A 10 -4.48 -5.92 5.32
N GLU A 11 -3.94 -7.14 5.44
CA GLU A 11 -3.31 -7.87 4.35
C GLU A 11 -4.12 -9.12 4.00
N LEU A 12 -4.38 -9.30 2.71
CA LEU A 12 -4.98 -10.50 2.14
C LEU A 12 -3.98 -11.08 1.14
N VAL A 13 -3.48 -12.28 1.42
CA VAL A 13 -2.55 -13.00 0.54
C VAL A 13 -3.24 -14.20 -0.06
N THR A 14 -3.23 -14.32 -1.40
CA THR A 14 -3.70 -15.53 -2.07
C THR A 14 -2.68 -16.05 -3.09
N SER A 15 -2.37 -17.34 -2.99
CA SER A 15 -1.59 -18.07 -4.00
C SER A 15 -2.48 -18.70 -5.08
N ASN A 16 -3.80 -18.59 -4.94
CA ASN A 16 -4.75 -19.09 -5.92
C ASN A 16 -5.91 -18.10 -6.08
N THR A 17 -5.78 -17.22 -7.06
CA THR A 17 -6.80 -16.22 -7.39
C THR A 17 -8.13 -16.82 -7.84
N ALA A 18 -8.18 -18.11 -8.22
CA ALA A 18 -9.41 -18.84 -8.55
C ALA A 18 -10.15 -19.38 -7.30
N ARG A 19 -9.52 -19.39 -6.12
CA ARG A 19 -10.11 -19.87 -4.86
C ARG A 19 -10.57 -18.76 -3.90
N GLY A 20 -10.35 -17.49 -4.26
CA GLY A 20 -10.75 -16.33 -3.47
C GLY A 20 -9.57 -15.58 -2.83
N LEU A 21 -9.91 -14.48 -2.15
CA LEU A 21 -8.99 -13.69 -1.34
C LEU A 21 -8.71 -14.49 -0.06
N GLY A 22 -7.44 -14.74 0.27
CA GLY A 22 -7.04 -15.65 1.37
C GLY A 22 -7.35 -15.13 2.78
N ASP A 23 -6.55 -15.56 3.77
CA ASP A 23 -6.74 -15.16 5.17
C ASP A 23 -6.43 -13.66 5.38
N LEU A 24 -7.28 -12.99 6.18
CA LEU A 24 -7.12 -11.57 6.51
C LEU A 24 -6.17 -11.42 7.71
N GLY A 25 -4.94 -10.96 7.44
CA GLY A 25 -3.99 -10.56 8.47
C GLY A 25 -4.21 -9.11 8.88
N GLN A 26 -4.15 -8.82 10.19
CA GLN A 26 -4.10 -7.45 10.69
C GLN A 26 -2.78 -7.21 11.44
N LEU A 27 -1.95 -6.29 10.95
CA LEU A 27 -0.65 -6.00 11.53
C LEU A 27 -0.51 -4.51 11.85
N PRO A 28 -0.30 -4.13 13.13
CA PRO A 28 0.07 -2.76 13.48
C PRO A 28 1.55 -2.53 13.11
N LEU A 29 1.82 -1.57 12.24
CA LEU A 29 3.16 -1.26 11.73
C LEU A 29 3.43 0.25 11.74
N THR A 30 4.71 0.64 11.78
CA THR A 30 5.12 2.01 11.45
C THR A 30 5.38 2.15 9.94
N GLY A 31 5.28 3.38 9.43
CA GLY A 31 5.59 3.66 8.01
C GLY A 31 7.03 3.28 7.63
N LYS A 32 7.97 3.39 8.57
CA LYS A 32 9.38 3.05 8.34
C LYS A 32 9.60 1.54 8.26
N GLU A 33 8.99 0.77 9.16
CA GLU A 33 9.10 -0.69 9.16
C GLU A 33 8.47 -1.29 7.90
N PHE A 34 7.30 -0.78 7.51
CA PHE A 34 6.64 -1.19 6.29
C PHE A 34 7.51 -0.91 5.06
N LEU A 35 7.96 0.34 4.88
CA LEU A 35 8.81 0.69 3.73
C LEU A 35 10.13 -0.08 3.70
N ALA A 36 10.68 -0.51 4.84
CA ALA A 36 11.89 -1.33 4.85
C ALA A 36 11.70 -2.72 4.19
N SER A 37 10.45 -3.18 4.08
CA SER A 37 10.10 -4.51 3.55
C SER A 37 9.57 -4.45 2.11
N GLU A 38 9.25 -3.26 1.61
CA GLU A 38 8.63 -3.07 0.29
C GLU A 38 9.66 -2.72 -0.79
N PRO A 39 9.46 -3.17 -2.05
CA PRO A 39 10.41 -2.93 -3.13
C PRO A 39 10.57 -1.43 -3.44
N TYR A 40 9.49 -0.65 -3.32
CA TYR A 40 9.51 0.81 -3.46
C TYR A 40 10.02 1.54 -2.21
N GLY A 41 10.40 0.82 -1.15
CA GLY A 41 10.99 1.36 0.07
C GLY A 41 12.26 2.17 -0.15
N SER A 42 13.02 1.79 -1.18
CA SER A 42 14.21 2.51 -1.66
C SER A 42 13.90 3.90 -2.25
N GLY A 43 12.63 4.18 -2.52
CA GLY A 43 12.17 5.41 -3.19
C GLY A 43 12.27 5.37 -4.71
N THR A 44 12.63 4.23 -5.29
CA THR A 44 12.79 4.05 -6.75
C THR A 44 12.08 2.79 -7.22
N ALA A 45 11.30 2.92 -8.30
CA ALA A 45 10.81 1.80 -9.08
C ALA A 45 11.31 1.93 -10.53
N PRO A 46 11.71 0.83 -11.21
CA PRO A 46 12.19 0.89 -12.59
C PRO A 46 11.17 1.47 -13.57
N VAL A 47 9.89 1.17 -13.35
CA VAL A 47 8.78 1.68 -14.15
C VAL A 47 7.73 2.27 -13.22
N ILE A 48 7.32 3.50 -13.52
CA ILE A 48 6.31 4.25 -12.77
C ILE A 48 5.35 4.88 -13.78
N THR A 49 4.07 4.56 -13.64
CA THR A 49 3.00 5.14 -14.46
C THR A 49 1.95 5.74 -13.55
N ARG A 50 1.61 7.01 -13.78
CA ARG A 50 0.46 7.62 -13.13
C ARG A 50 -0.82 7.22 -13.88
N LEU A 51 -1.75 6.62 -13.15
CA LEU A 51 -3.07 6.28 -13.67
C LEU A 51 -4.06 7.45 -13.44
N PRO A 52 -5.20 7.47 -14.13
CA PRO A 52 -6.29 8.39 -13.80
C PRO A 52 -6.65 8.28 -12.32
N ASP A 53 -6.85 9.43 -11.68
CA ASP A 53 -7.25 9.48 -10.28
C ASP A 53 -8.66 8.86 -10.13
N GLU A 54 -8.91 8.21 -8.99
CA GLU A 54 -10.17 7.55 -8.68
C GLU A 54 -10.68 8.07 -7.34
N ASN A 55 -11.92 8.55 -7.27
CA ASN A 55 -12.50 9.13 -6.05
C ASN A 55 -11.59 10.22 -5.43
N SER A 56 -10.96 11.05 -6.27
CA SER A 56 -9.97 12.07 -5.87
C SER A 56 -8.66 11.51 -5.27
N HIS A 57 -8.47 10.20 -5.30
CA HIS A 57 -7.23 9.55 -4.86
C HIS A 57 -6.29 9.31 -6.05
N ARG A 58 -5.00 9.56 -5.81
CA ARG A 58 -3.98 9.39 -6.83
C ARG A 58 -3.67 7.91 -7.02
N ARG A 59 -3.68 7.44 -8.26
CA ARG A 59 -3.32 6.06 -8.60
C ARG A 59 -1.97 5.98 -9.30
N LEU A 60 -1.11 5.07 -8.83
CA LEU A 60 0.19 4.80 -9.41
C LEU A 60 0.32 3.30 -9.70
N ALA A 61 0.73 2.97 -10.91
CA ALA A 61 1.19 1.63 -11.26
C ALA A 61 2.72 1.60 -11.26
N LEU A 62 3.29 0.67 -10.50
CA LEU A 62 4.71 0.40 -10.43
C LEU A 62 4.99 -0.98 -11.03
N ALA A 63 6.13 -1.13 -11.71
CA ALA A 63 6.59 -2.44 -12.12
C ALA A 63 8.08 -2.63 -11.83
N TYR A 64 8.40 -3.85 -11.39
CA TYR A 64 9.72 -4.37 -11.10
C TYR A 64 9.94 -5.59 -12.01
N PRO A 65 10.36 -5.38 -13.27
CA PRO A 65 10.42 -6.46 -14.25
C PRO A 65 11.41 -7.58 -13.89
N ALA A 66 12.52 -7.25 -13.21
CA ALA A 66 13.51 -8.25 -12.81
C ALA A 66 12.98 -9.18 -11.70
N GLU A 67 12.09 -8.66 -10.84
CA GLU A 67 11.40 -9.42 -9.79
C GLU A 67 10.06 -10.03 -10.26
N HIS A 68 9.64 -9.77 -11.51
CA HIS A 68 8.32 -10.13 -12.05
C HIS A 68 7.15 -9.63 -11.19
N THR A 69 7.31 -8.46 -10.58
CA THR A 69 6.34 -7.89 -9.64
C THR A 69 5.74 -6.61 -10.19
N GLN A 70 4.43 -6.46 -10.01
CA GLN A 70 3.66 -5.29 -10.40
C GLN A 70 2.84 -4.81 -9.20
N LEU A 71 2.73 -3.50 -9.03
CA LEU A 71 1.96 -2.92 -7.94
C LEU A 71 1.01 -1.86 -8.47
N ASP A 72 -0.23 -1.86 -7.97
CA ASP A 72 -1.17 -0.75 -8.08
C ASP A 72 -1.31 -0.11 -6.70
N LEU A 73 -1.07 1.19 -6.62
CA LEU A 73 -1.14 1.97 -5.41
C LEU A 73 -2.21 3.05 -5.55
N THR A 74 -3.11 3.12 -4.58
CA THR A 74 -4.03 4.24 -4.40
C THR A 74 -3.56 5.06 -3.23
N LEU A 75 -3.33 6.36 -3.45
CA LEU A 75 -2.78 7.29 -2.48
C LEU A 75 -3.77 8.39 -2.12
N ASP A 76 -3.76 8.82 -0.86
CA ASP A 76 -4.44 10.04 -0.44
C ASP A 76 -3.72 11.31 -0.94
N GLU A 77 -4.32 12.47 -0.69
CA GLU A 77 -3.77 13.78 -1.07
C GLU A 77 -2.41 14.09 -0.42
N THR A 78 -2.10 13.43 0.71
CA THR A 78 -0.84 13.57 1.44
C THR A 78 0.24 12.56 1.01
N GLY A 79 -0.08 11.68 0.06
CA GLY A 79 0.82 10.61 -0.40
C GLY A 79 0.94 9.45 0.57
N ARG A 80 -0.06 9.21 1.42
CA ARG A 80 -0.22 7.96 2.18
C ARG A 80 -0.90 6.92 1.30
N ILE A 81 -0.47 5.67 1.41
CA ILE A 81 -1.07 4.57 0.66
C ILE A 81 -2.39 4.23 1.35
N LEU A 82 -3.49 4.19 0.61
CA LEU A 82 -4.80 3.76 1.10
C LEU A 82 -5.05 2.30 0.75
N HIS A 83 -4.69 1.94 -0.50
CA HIS A 83 -4.85 0.61 -1.05
C HIS A 83 -3.62 0.23 -1.86
N GLU A 84 -3.24 -1.04 -1.77
CA GLU A 84 -2.20 -1.64 -2.59
C GLU A 84 -2.68 -2.98 -3.14
N THR A 85 -2.37 -3.24 -4.40
CA THR A 85 -2.43 -4.58 -4.98
C THR A 85 -1.08 -4.92 -5.56
N LEU A 86 -0.41 -5.92 -4.98
CA LEU A 86 0.85 -6.46 -5.46
C LEU A 86 0.58 -7.79 -6.16
N THR A 87 0.93 -7.84 -7.44
CA THR A 87 0.89 -9.06 -8.26
C THR A 87 2.31 -9.53 -8.48
N ALA A 88 2.61 -10.75 -8.06
CA ALA A 88 3.86 -11.42 -8.39
C ALA A 88 3.55 -12.82 -8.95
N PRO A 89 4.56 -13.58 -9.42
CA PRO A 89 4.32 -14.78 -10.24
C PRO A 89 3.40 -15.83 -9.62
N ASN A 90 3.42 -15.99 -8.29
CA ASN A 90 2.66 -17.02 -7.58
C ASN A 90 1.79 -16.45 -6.45
N HIS A 91 1.67 -15.12 -6.36
CA HIS A 91 0.91 -14.50 -5.29
C HIS A 91 0.25 -13.20 -5.74
N LEU A 92 -1.00 -13.05 -5.32
CA LEU A 92 -1.70 -11.78 -5.32
C LEU A 92 -1.85 -11.35 -3.86
N VAL A 93 -1.36 -10.16 -3.56
CA VAL A 93 -1.47 -9.55 -2.25
C VAL A 93 -2.30 -8.28 -2.38
N THR A 94 -3.41 -8.21 -1.67
CA THR A 94 -4.23 -7.00 -1.55
C THR A 94 -4.09 -6.46 -0.14
N ARG A 95 -3.78 -5.17 -0.03
CA ARG A 95 -3.53 -4.52 1.25
C ARG A 95 -4.36 -3.25 1.38
N THR A 96 -4.95 -3.06 2.55
CA THR A 96 -5.67 -1.86 2.93
C THR A 96 -4.99 -1.24 4.14
N PHE A 97 -4.78 0.07 4.11
CA PHE A 97 -4.03 0.79 5.13
C PHE A 97 -4.99 1.68 5.92
N VAL A 98 -5.15 1.38 7.21
CA VAL A 98 -5.98 2.16 8.12
C VAL A 98 -5.10 2.98 9.04
N TYR A 99 -5.12 4.29 8.86
CA TYR A 99 -4.39 5.22 9.71
C TYR A 99 -5.31 5.62 10.87
N PRO A 100 -4.95 5.35 12.14
CA PRO A 100 -5.69 5.93 13.23
C PRO A 100 -5.62 7.45 13.09
N GLU A 101 -6.78 8.12 13.13
CA GLU A 101 -6.82 9.57 13.22
C GLU A 101 -6.00 9.94 14.45
N THR A 102 -4.90 10.64 14.23
CA THR A 102 -4.20 11.24 15.35
C THR A 102 -5.11 12.39 15.72
N ASP A 103 -5.83 12.26 16.83
CA ASP A 103 -6.50 13.36 17.49
C ASP A 103 -5.46 14.47 17.73
N LYS A 104 -5.34 15.34 16.74
CA LYS A 104 -4.70 16.64 16.76
C LYS A 104 -5.63 17.58 15.99
N ALA A 105 -6.89 17.54 16.39
CA ALA A 105 -7.77 18.69 16.33
C ALA A 105 -8.24 18.96 17.76
N GLY A 106 -7.27 19.27 18.64
CA GLY A 106 -7.54 20.18 19.74
C GLY A 106 -7.96 21.51 19.11
N HIS A 107 -9.26 21.62 18.82
CA HIS A 107 -9.92 22.89 18.54
C HIS A 107 -9.82 23.68 19.84
N ASP A 108 -8.88 24.62 19.86
CA ASP A 108 -8.98 25.80 20.71
C ASP A 108 -10.22 26.57 20.27
N HIS A 109 -11.24 26.60 21.13
CA HIS A 109 -12.20 27.71 21.26
C HIS A 109 -12.80 27.70 22.66
#